data_AF-A0A7X4JTY4-F1
#
_entry.id   AF-A0A7X4JTY4-F1
#
_cell.length_a   1.000
_cell.length_b   1.000
_cell.length_c   1.000
_cell.angle_alpha   90.00
_cell.angle_beta   90.00
_cell.angle_gamma   90.00
#
_symmetry.space_group_name_H-M   'P 1'
#
loop_
_entity.id
_entity.type
_entity.pdbx_description
1 polymer ?
#
loop_
_entity_poly.entity_id
_entity_poly.type
_entity_poly.pdbx_seq_one_letter_code
_entity_poly.pdbx_strand_id
1 'polypeptide(L)'
;MADNGGRLEVTAEEIAYAEDRRPYGARYGIGPIAAADFHWERDYRLSGGRHAFSIRRPDNAALESDDSDDATPEESVLSQIRDPRAYRFLSVLQREYERIRLYQNWSFGPAAALRRDQSAHGPSDFLKDGAENLAVVLSHFRGQAKRQLVEALHELFDGIVDVSCPVTGGTVALFLEERGGRQIPATLLSDGTLRYLSLLAILLHPAPPPLIALEEPELGLHPDVVAATAKLLVQASERTQIVVTTHSRMLVDALTDHPSSVVVCEKENGESRFERLDGAELKAWLDKYSLGELWSSGELGGNRW
;
A
#
# COMPACT_ATOMS: atom_id res chain seq x y z
N MET A 1 20.24 12.37 35.45
CA MET A 1 20.13 11.87 34.07
C MET A 1 19.20 12.80 33.35
N ALA A 2 19.69 13.55 32.37
CA ALA A 2 18.90 14.53 31.65
C ALA A 2 17.96 13.79 30.68
N ASP A 3 16.68 14.13 30.78
CA ASP A 3 15.56 13.63 29.99
C ASP A 3 15.59 14.32 28.62
N ASN A 4 15.84 13.55 27.55
CA ASN A 4 15.79 14.02 26.17
C ASN A 4 14.36 13.79 25.63
N GLY A 5 13.43 14.64 26.05
CA GLY A 5 12.10 14.72 25.44
C GLY A 5 12.23 15.12 23.98
N GLY A 6 11.93 14.20 23.06
CA GLY A 6 11.93 14.48 21.62
C GLY A 6 10.80 15.43 21.24
N ARG A 7 11.16 16.64 20.80
CA ARG A 7 10.25 17.62 20.20
C ARG A 7 10.13 17.30 18.70
N LEU A 8 8.92 17.06 18.22
CA LEU A 8 8.63 16.84 16.80
C LEU A 8 7.59 17.90 16.46
N GLU A 9 8.02 18.94 15.75
CA GLU A 9 7.17 20.00 15.25
C GLU A 9 6.74 19.64 13.84
N VAL A 10 5.43 19.67 13.59
CA VAL A 10 4.88 19.65 12.22
C VAL A 10 4.29 21.03 12.01
N THR A 11 4.82 21.76 11.03
CA THR A 11 4.42 23.16 10.80
C THR A 11 3.32 23.25 9.74
N ALA A 12 2.51 24.32 9.79
CA ALA A 12 1.47 24.60 8.80
C ALA A 12 2.02 24.68 7.36
N GLU A 13 3.28 25.11 7.20
CA GLU A 13 3.96 25.22 5.90
C GLU A 13 4.24 23.86 5.24
N GLU A 14 4.59 22.83 6.03
CA GLU A 14 4.83 21.47 5.52
C GLU A 14 3.55 20.80 5.01
N ILE A 15 2.39 21.17 5.58
CA ILE A 15 1.08 20.65 5.19
C ILE A 15 0.50 21.41 3.99
N ALA A 16 0.66 22.74 3.94
CA ALA A 16 0.24 23.55 2.79
C ALA A 16 0.99 23.16 1.50
N TYR A 17 2.28 22.77 1.63
CA TYR A 17 3.05 22.24 0.51
C TYR A 17 2.49 20.92 -0.05
N ALA A 18 1.83 20.11 0.79
CA ALA A 18 1.19 18.86 0.37
C ALA A 18 -0.16 19.09 -0.35
N GLU A 19 -0.91 20.15 0.01
CA GLU A 19 -2.19 20.50 -0.64
C GLU A 19 -2.01 21.15 -2.02
N ASP A 20 -0.96 21.95 -2.23
CA ASP A 20 -0.76 22.72 -3.48
C ASP A 20 -0.40 21.83 -4.69
N ARG A 21 0.08 20.61 -4.46
CA ARG A 21 0.38 19.64 -5.55
C ARG A 21 -0.74 18.66 -5.87
N ARG A 22 -1.71 18.43 -4.97
CA ARG A 22 -2.92 17.63 -5.23
C ARG A 22 -4.05 18.10 -4.30
N PRO A 23 -5.18 18.65 -4.80
CA PRO A 23 -6.25 19.15 -3.95
C PRO A 23 -7.00 17.98 -3.27
N TYR A 24 -6.52 17.57 -2.09
CA TYR A 24 -7.05 16.44 -1.34
C TYR A 24 -8.44 16.74 -0.72
N GLY A 25 -8.70 18.00 -0.31
CA GLY A 25 -9.93 18.38 0.41
C GLY A 25 -11.22 18.40 -0.42
N ALA A 26 -11.14 18.80 -1.70
CA ALA A 26 -12.34 19.05 -2.52
C ALA A 26 -13.14 17.79 -2.86
N ARG A 27 -12.52 16.60 -2.86
CA ARG A 27 -13.16 15.34 -3.26
C ARG A 27 -14.03 14.70 -2.17
N TYR A 28 -13.90 15.16 -0.92
CA TYR A 28 -14.55 14.55 0.26
C TYR A 28 -15.51 15.48 1.00
N GLY A 29 -15.97 16.57 0.35
CA GLY A 29 -16.91 17.52 0.96
C GLY A 29 -16.29 18.35 2.08
N ILE A 30 -14.95 18.42 2.13
CA ILE A 30 -14.21 19.25 3.06
C ILE A 30 -14.04 20.61 2.38
N GLY A 31 -14.66 21.65 2.95
CA GLY A 31 -14.42 23.02 2.52
C GLY A 31 -12.94 23.39 2.66
N PRO A 32 -12.48 24.50 2.05
CA PRO A 32 -11.08 24.93 2.17
C PRO A 32 -10.70 25.00 3.64
N ILE A 33 -9.73 24.18 4.02
CA ILE A 33 -9.20 24.14 5.37
C ILE A 33 -8.18 25.29 5.45
N ALA A 34 -8.43 26.31 6.30
CA ALA A 34 -7.60 27.51 6.31
C ALA A 34 -6.30 27.25 7.10
N ALA A 35 -5.16 27.71 6.58
CA ALA A 35 -3.85 27.60 7.25
C ALA A 35 -3.82 28.18 8.69
N ALA A 36 -4.75 29.08 9.01
CA ALA A 36 -4.93 29.64 10.36
C ALA A 36 -5.37 28.60 11.41
N ASP A 37 -5.84 27.42 11.00
CA ASP A 37 -6.23 26.32 11.88
C ASP A 37 -5.05 25.40 12.30
N PHE A 38 -3.79 25.72 11.94
CA PHE A 38 -2.67 24.73 11.89
C PHE A 38 -1.35 25.05 12.61
N HIS A 39 -1.34 25.86 13.68
CA HIS A 39 -0.20 25.82 14.59
C HIS A 39 -0.55 25.01 15.84
N TRP A 40 -0.08 23.76 15.86
CA TRP A 40 -0.22 22.82 16.96
C TRP A 40 1.17 22.54 17.54
N GLU A 41 1.40 22.89 18.81
CA GLU A 41 2.67 22.63 19.49
C GLU A 41 2.58 21.34 20.32
N ARG A 42 3.52 20.41 20.11
CA ARG A 42 3.56 19.11 20.79
C ARG A 42 4.51 19.16 21.99
N ASP A 43 3.95 19.20 23.19
CA ASP A 43 4.70 18.97 24.43
C ASP A 43 4.41 17.56 24.95
N TYR A 44 5.40 16.66 24.90
CA TYR A 44 5.39 15.42 25.66
C TYR A 44 6.08 15.70 27.00
N ARG A 45 5.35 15.61 28.10
CA ARG A 45 5.93 15.79 29.44
C ARG A 45 5.70 14.54 30.27
N LEU A 46 6.80 13.99 30.78
CA LEU A 46 6.77 13.09 31.92
C LEU A 46 6.55 13.94 33.18
N SER A 47 5.29 14.09 33.60
CA SER A 47 4.98 14.72 34.89
C SER A 47 4.72 13.63 35.92
N GLY A 48 5.66 13.39 36.83
CA GLY A 48 5.50 12.43 37.91
C GLY A 48 5.37 10.96 37.49
N GLY A 49 5.90 10.57 36.32
CA GLY A 49 5.79 9.21 35.77
C GLY A 49 4.52 8.97 34.95
N ARG A 50 3.75 10.02 34.64
CA ARG A 50 2.55 9.96 33.79
C ARG A 50 2.82 10.60 32.43
N HIS A 51 2.23 10.01 31.39
CA HIS A 51 2.31 10.51 30.02
C HIS A 51 1.07 11.34 29.73
N ALA A 52 1.27 12.64 29.56
CA ALA A 52 0.22 13.58 29.17
C ALA A 52 0.50 14.11 27.77
N PHE A 53 -0.51 14.16 26.92
CA PHE A 53 -0.45 14.88 25.65
C PHE A 53 -1.23 16.19 25.79
N SER A 54 -0.66 17.27 25.25
CA SER A 54 -1.35 18.56 25.17
C SER A 54 -1.42 19.01 23.74
N ILE A 55 -2.60 19.47 23.33
CA ILE A 55 -2.84 20.08 22.04
C ILE A 55 -3.05 21.57 22.29
N ARG A 56 -2.17 22.42 21.73
CA ARG A 56 -2.28 23.88 21.85
C ARG A 56 -2.76 24.49 20.55
N ARG A 57 -3.62 25.50 20.66
CA ARG A 57 -3.96 26.40 19.55
C ARG A 57 -2.91 27.51 19.38
N PRO A 58 -2.89 28.18 18.21
CA PRO A 58 -1.95 29.28 17.92
C PRO A 58 -2.10 30.48 18.88
N ASP A 59 -3.27 30.65 19.48
CA ASP A 59 -3.58 31.72 20.44
C ASP A 59 -3.14 31.39 21.88
N ASN A 60 -2.36 30.33 22.07
CA ASN A 60 -1.91 29.82 23.37
C ASN A 60 -3.06 29.39 24.31
N ALA A 61 -4.29 29.26 23.80
CA ALA A 61 -5.36 28.60 24.52
C ALA A 61 -5.08 27.08 24.49
N ALA A 62 -4.73 26.50 25.64
CA ALA A 62 -4.67 25.06 25.80
C ALA A 62 -6.07 24.51 25.51
N LEU A 63 -6.21 23.64 24.51
CA LEU A 63 -7.52 23.14 24.10
C LEU A 63 -8.09 22.20 25.14
N GLU A 64 -7.24 21.35 25.72
CA GLU A 64 -7.49 20.50 26.88
C GLU A 64 -6.22 19.66 27.08
N SER A 65 -5.85 19.41 28.34
CA SER A 65 -4.93 18.33 28.69
C SER A 65 -5.79 17.11 28.97
N ASP A 66 -5.79 16.14 28.08
CA ASP A 66 -6.40 14.85 28.37
C ASP A 66 -5.37 14.03 29.15
N ASP A 67 -5.42 14.17 30.47
CA ASP A 67 -4.71 13.29 31.40
C ASP A 67 -5.46 11.94 31.43
N SER A 68 -5.49 11.23 30.29
CA SER A 68 -6.00 9.88 30.26
C SER A 68 -5.00 9.00 31.03
N ASP A 69 -5.36 8.60 32.26
CA ASP A 69 -4.56 7.72 33.13
C ASP A 69 -4.20 6.35 32.49
N ASP A 70 -4.71 6.05 31.29
CA ASP A 70 -4.54 4.80 30.54
C ASP A 70 -3.63 4.91 29.28
N ALA A 71 -2.90 6.02 29.08
CA ALA A 71 -2.04 6.15 27.91
C ALA A 71 -0.85 5.18 27.97
N THR A 72 -0.78 4.22 27.04
CA THR A 72 0.29 3.22 26.93
C THR A 72 1.46 3.78 26.11
N PRO A 73 2.69 3.82 26.65
CA PRO A 73 3.86 4.37 25.95
C PRO A 73 4.25 3.61 24.68
N GLU A 74 3.91 2.33 24.62
CA GLU A 74 4.27 1.43 23.52
C GLU A 74 3.34 1.56 22.31
N GLU A 75 2.20 2.25 22.48
CA GLU A 75 1.23 2.47 21.42
C GLU A 75 1.31 3.89 20.86
N SER A 76 0.90 4.05 19.60
CA SER A 76 0.81 5.37 18.99
C SER A 76 -0.28 6.19 19.69
N VAL A 77 -0.04 7.49 19.90
CA VAL A 77 -1.08 8.43 20.38
C VAL A 77 -2.31 8.40 19.46
N LEU A 78 -2.11 8.12 18.16
CA LEU A 78 -3.20 7.97 17.19
C LEU A 78 -4.05 6.71 17.42
N SER A 79 -3.60 5.64 18.09
CA SER A 79 -4.47 4.49 18.40
C SER A 79 -5.28 4.69 19.68
N GLN A 80 -4.88 5.64 20.51
CA GLN A 80 -5.38 5.82 21.87
C GLN A 80 -6.46 6.90 21.98
N ILE A 81 -6.37 7.96 21.17
CA ILE A 81 -7.37 9.05 21.16
C ILE A 81 -8.63 8.60 20.41
N ARG A 82 -9.78 8.54 21.10
CA ARG A 82 -11.04 8.01 20.55
C ARG A 82 -12.19 8.99 20.40
N ASP A 83 -12.06 10.24 20.85
CA ASP A 83 -13.12 11.26 20.72
C ASP A 83 -13.00 12.06 19.41
N PRO A 84 -13.83 11.77 18.37
CA PRO A 84 -13.73 12.44 17.08
C PRO A 84 -14.31 13.85 17.08
N ARG A 85 -15.06 14.23 18.12
CA ARG A 85 -15.65 15.58 18.25
C ARG A 85 -14.65 16.54 18.87
N ALA A 86 -13.90 16.09 19.87
CA ALA A 86 -12.81 16.86 20.47
C ALA A 86 -11.61 16.98 19.52
N TYR A 87 -11.30 15.92 18.77
CA TYR A 87 -10.05 15.82 17.99
C TYR A 87 -10.26 15.53 16.50
N ARG A 88 -11.06 16.37 15.84
CA ARG A 88 -11.47 16.18 14.43
C ARG A 88 -10.32 15.91 13.47
N PHE A 89 -9.20 16.62 13.60
CA PHE A 89 -8.02 16.42 12.74
C PHE A 89 -7.35 15.05 12.97
N LEU A 90 -7.17 14.65 14.23
CA LEU A 90 -6.58 13.35 14.55
C LEU A 90 -7.46 12.20 14.05
N SER A 91 -8.78 12.34 14.13
CA SER A 91 -9.70 11.34 13.55
C SER A 91 -9.67 11.27 12.03
N VAL A 92 -9.34 12.37 11.33
CA VAL A 92 -9.07 12.34 9.88
C VAL A 92 -7.78 11.59 9.61
N LEU A 93 -6.70 11.90 10.32
CA LEU A 93 -5.42 11.20 10.17
C LEU A 93 -5.51 9.71 10.50
N GLN A 94 -6.19 9.34 11.59
CA GLN A 94 -6.48 7.95 11.95
C GLN A 94 -7.15 7.22 10.78
N ARG A 95 -8.21 7.79 10.23
CA ARG A 95 -8.95 7.19 9.12
C ARG A 95 -8.09 7.02 7.87
N GLU A 96 -7.23 7.97 7.56
CA GLU A 96 -6.33 7.86 6.40
C GLU A 96 -5.23 6.82 6.63
N TYR A 97 -4.66 6.75 7.83
CA TYR A 97 -3.67 5.72 8.19
C TYR A 97 -4.27 4.31 8.26
N GLU A 98 -5.50 4.16 8.76
CA GLU A 98 -6.24 2.90 8.76
C GLU A 98 -6.53 2.38 7.35
N ARG A 99 -6.48 3.25 6.34
CA ARG A 99 -6.65 2.86 4.94
C ARG A 99 -5.34 2.41 4.29
N ILE A 100 -4.18 2.71 4.86
CA ILE A 100 -2.90 2.22 4.34
C ILE A 100 -2.91 0.69 4.32
N ARG A 101 -2.45 0.09 3.22
CA ARG A 101 -2.38 -1.37 3.07
C ARG A 101 -0.94 -1.82 2.92
N LEU A 102 -0.54 -2.76 3.76
CA LEU A 102 0.75 -3.43 3.71
C LEU A 102 0.50 -4.90 3.36
N TYR A 103 1.15 -5.38 2.31
CA TYR A 103 1.10 -6.77 1.86
C TYR A 103 2.50 -7.37 1.98
N GLN A 104 2.73 -8.09 3.07
CA GLN A 104 4.02 -8.66 3.48
C GLN A 104 3.87 -10.13 3.87
N ASN A 105 2.72 -10.54 4.41
CA ASN A 105 2.51 -11.87 4.98
C ASN A 105 1.64 -12.73 4.06
N TRP A 106 2.11 -12.90 2.82
CA TRP A 106 1.45 -13.74 1.83
C TRP A 106 1.26 -15.18 2.33
N SER A 107 0.03 -15.71 2.26
CA SER A 107 -0.29 -17.08 2.65
C SER A 107 -0.69 -17.90 1.42
N PHE A 108 0.20 -18.78 0.97
CA PHE A 108 -0.04 -19.68 -0.16
C PHE A 108 0.26 -21.14 0.21
N GLY A 109 -0.01 -22.07 -0.70
CA GLY A 109 0.10 -23.51 -0.49
C GLY A 109 -1.24 -24.21 -0.27
N PRO A 110 -1.25 -25.56 -0.13
CA PRO A 110 -2.47 -26.35 -0.16
C PRO A 110 -3.50 -26.03 0.94
N ALA A 111 -3.02 -25.60 2.12
CA ALA A 111 -3.86 -25.27 3.27
C ALA A 111 -4.27 -23.80 3.35
N ALA A 112 -3.85 -22.97 2.39
CA ALA A 112 -4.03 -21.54 2.44
C ALA A 112 -5.51 -21.15 2.39
N ALA A 113 -5.90 -20.17 3.21
CA ALA A 113 -7.31 -19.83 3.42
C ALA A 113 -8.01 -19.36 2.15
N LEU A 114 -7.30 -18.68 1.25
CA LEU A 114 -7.84 -18.22 -0.04
C LEU A 114 -8.32 -19.33 -0.97
N ARG A 115 -7.89 -20.59 -0.76
CA ARG A 115 -8.33 -21.75 -1.55
C ARG A 115 -9.70 -22.27 -1.11
N ARG A 116 -10.13 -21.94 0.10
CA ARG A 116 -11.38 -22.41 0.69
C ARG A 116 -12.48 -21.38 0.49
N ASP A 117 -13.72 -21.83 0.66
CA ASP A 117 -14.88 -20.97 0.75
C ASP A 117 -14.68 -19.95 1.89
N GLN A 118 -14.93 -18.68 1.56
CA GLN A 118 -14.65 -17.55 2.43
C GLN A 118 -15.97 -17.04 3.01
N SER A 119 -15.98 -16.59 4.27
CA SER A 119 -17.17 -15.96 4.85
C SER A 119 -17.57 -14.73 4.03
N ALA A 120 -18.83 -14.65 3.59
CA ALA A 120 -19.39 -13.44 2.99
C ALA A 120 -19.55 -12.30 4.02
N HIS A 121 -19.40 -12.60 5.30
CA HIS A 121 -19.41 -11.64 6.39
C HIS A 121 -17.99 -11.19 6.74
N GLY A 122 -17.82 -9.89 6.92
CA GLY A 122 -16.57 -9.27 7.36
C GLY A 122 -16.08 -8.17 6.40
N PRO A 123 -14.92 -7.56 6.68
CA PRO A 123 -14.36 -6.54 5.82
C PRO A 123 -13.99 -7.08 4.43
N SER A 124 -14.51 -6.44 3.39
CA SER A 124 -14.32 -6.81 1.99
C SER A 124 -13.87 -5.66 1.10
N ASP A 125 -13.65 -4.47 1.67
CA ASP A 125 -13.27 -3.27 0.91
C ASP A 125 -11.87 -3.40 0.32
N PHE A 126 -10.97 -4.15 0.96
CA PHE A 126 -9.61 -4.37 0.51
C PHE A 126 -9.19 -5.81 0.74
N LEU A 127 -8.25 -6.29 -0.07
CA LEU A 127 -7.59 -7.56 0.18
C LEU A 127 -6.86 -7.50 1.52
N LYS A 128 -6.99 -8.55 2.33
CA LYS A 128 -6.20 -8.76 3.53
C LYS A 128 -4.78 -9.19 3.16
N ASP A 129 -3.85 -8.98 4.09
CA ASP A 129 -2.41 -9.24 3.91
C ASP A 129 -2.14 -10.69 3.43
N GLY A 130 -2.81 -11.67 4.03
CA GLY A 130 -2.70 -13.09 3.65
C GLY A 130 -3.60 -13.53 2.48
N ALA A 131 -4.27 -12.59 1.81
CA ALA A 131 -5.25 -12.83 0.74
C ALA A 131 -6.44 -13.72 1.11
N GLU A 132 -6.72 -13.95 2.39
CA GLU A 132 -7.75 -14.90 2.84
C GLU A 132 -9.19 -14.46 2.50
N ASN A 133 -9.39 -13.21 2.10
CA ASN A 133 -10.68 -12.66 1.62
C ASN A 133 -10.71 -12.42 0.10
N LEU A 134 -9.81 -13.04 -0.68
CA LEU A 134 -9.71 -12.87 -2.14
C LEU A 134 -11.03 -13.07 -2.89
N ALA A 135 -11.75 -14.17 -2.64
CA ALA A 135 -13.02 -14.46 -3.31
C ALA A 135 -14.05 -13.37 -3.01
N VAL A 136 -14.10 -12.90 -1.76
CA VAL A 136 -15.03 -11.85 -1.34
C VAL A 136 -14.68 -10.52 -2.03
N VAL A 137 -13.40 -10.13 -2.07
CA VAL A 137 -12.98 -8.90 -2.75
C VAL A 137 -13.30 -8.93 -4.24
N LEU A 138 -12.93 -10.02 -4.93
CA LEU A 138 -13.19 -10.21 -6.36
C LEU A 138 -14.70 -10.29 -6.66
N SER A 139 -15.51 -10.78 -5.71
CA SER A 139 -16.96 -10.76 -5.83
C SER A 139 -17.55 -9.35 -5.93
N HIS A 140 -16.83 -8.29 -5.59
CA HIS A 140 -17.27 -6.90 -5.76
C HIS A 140 -16.82 -6.27 -7.09
N PHE A 141 -15.95 -6.93 -7.86
CA PHE A 141 -15.48 -6.40 -9.13
C PHE A 141 -16.59 -6.44 -10.17
N ARG A 142 -16.93 -5.27 -10.73
CA ARG A 142 -18.00 -5.09 -11.73
C ARG A 142 -17.54 -4.16 -12.84
N GLY A 143 -18.23 -4.20 -13.97
CA GLY A 143 -17.99 -3.28 -15.08
C GLY A 143 -16.54 -3.28 -15.56
N GLN A 144 -15.91 -2.10 -15.57
CA GLN A 144 -14.54 -1.92 -16.05
C GLN A 144 -13.51 -2.74 -15.26
N ALA A 145 -13.56 -2.72 -13.92
CA ALA A 145 -12.59 -3.44 -13.10
C ALA A 145 -12.62 -4.95 -13.35
N LYS A 146 -13.82 -5.52 -13.56
CA LYS A 146 -13.98 -6.94 -13.91
C LYS A 146 -13.42 -7.26 -15.30
N ARG A 147 -13.64 -6.38 -16.30
CA ARG A 147 -13.04 -6.54 -17.64
C ARG A 147 -11.52 -6.51 -17.59
N GLN A 148 -10.95 -5.51 -16.91
CA GLN A 148 -9.50 -5.39 -16.75
C GLN A 148 -8.89 -6.59 -16.01
N LEU A 149 -9.61 -7.15 -15.03
CA LEU A 149 -9.20 -8.37 -14.34
C LEU A 149 -9.07 -9.55 -15.30
N VAL A 150 -10.08 -9.78 -16.14
CA VAL A 150 -10.07 -10.88 -17.13
C VAL A 150 -9.01 -10.63 -18.21
N GLU A 151 -8.90 -9.40 -18.72
CA GLU A 151 -7.89 -9.01 -19.71
C GLU A 151 -6.47 -9.24 -19.16
N ALA A 152 -6.19 -8.85 -17.91
CA ALA A 152 -4.89 -9.09 -17.29
C ALA A 152 -4.63 -10.58 -17.06
N LEU A 153 -5.65 -11.39 -16.76
CA LEU A 153 -5.49 -12.85 -16.63
C LEU A 153 -5.09 -13.54 -17.93
N HIS A 154 -5.37 -12.96 -19.09
CA HIS A 154 -4.93 -13.51 -20.38
C HIS A 154 -3.41 -13.53 -20.54
N GLU A 155 -2.69 -12.64 -19.84
CA GLU A 155 -1.22 -12.67 -19.77
C GLU A 155 -0.70 -13.97 -19.13
N LEU A 156 -1.47 -14.56 -18.21
CA LEU A 156 -1.14 -15.85 -17.60
C LEU A 156 -1.70 -17.02 -18.42
N PHE A 157 -2.97 -16.93 -18.84
CA PHE A 157 -3.64 -17.95 -19.63
C PHE A 157 -4.84 -17.38 -20.40
N ASP A 158 -4.71 -17.26 -21.73
CA ASP A 158 -5.74 -16.77 -22.66
C ASP A 158 -7.03 -17.64 -22.70
N GLY A 159 -6.99 -18.84 -22.11
CA GLY A 159 -8.17 -19.69 -22.00
C GLY A 159 -9.21 -19.23 -20.97
N ILE A 160 -8.84 -18.32 -20.04
CA ILE A 160 -9.74 -17.80 -19.00
C ILE A 160 -10.73 -16.81 -19.63
N VAL A 161 -12.02 -17.01 -19.42
CA VAL A 161 -13.08 -16.13 -19.92
C VAL A 161 -13.77 -15.34 -18.81
N ASP A 162 -13.72 -15.82 -17.57
CA ASP A 162 -14.27 -15.08 -16.43
C ASP A 162 -13.63 -15.48 -15.09
N VAL A 163 -13.83 -14.62 -14.09
CA VAL A 163 -13.64 -14.92 -12.67
C VAL A 163 -15.00 -14.87 -11.98
N SER A 164 -15.42 -16.00 -11.44
CA SER A 164 -16.73 -16.18 -10.81
C SER A 164 -16.59 -16.37 -9.31
N CYS A 165 -17.40 -15.64 -8.55
CA CYS A 165 -17.40 -15.67 -7.09
C CYS A 165 -18.83 -15.86 -6.54
N PRO A 166 -19.43 -17.06 -6.71
CA PRO A 166 -20.80 -17.31 -6.27
C PRO A 166 -20.92 -17.26 -4.74
N VAL A 167 -22.01 -16.68 -4.27
CA VAL A 167 -22.35 -16.62 -2.84
C VAL A 167 -23.41 -17.68 -2.53
N THR A 168 -23.07 -18.65 -1.68
CA THR A 168 -23.98 -19.75 -1.29
C THR A 168 -23.92 -19.94 0.22
N GLY A 169 -25.05 -19.93 0.91
CA GLY A 169 -25.10 -20.25 2.34
C GLY A 169 -24.24 -19.35 3.24
N GLY A 170 -24.01 -18.10 2.85
CA GLY A 170 -23.17 -17.15 3.60
C GLY A 170 -21.66 -17.29 3.35
N THR A 171 -21.25 -18.14 2.39
CA THR A 171 -19.87 -18.23 1.94
C THR A 171 -19.72 -17.82 0.48
N VAL A 172 -18.50 -17.43 0.10
CA VAL A 172 -18.08 -17.04 -1.24
C VAL A 172 -16.96 -17.98 -1.68
N ALA A 173 -17.17 -18.66 -2.80
CA ALA A 173 -16.16 -19.51 -3.42
C ALA A 173 -15.53 -18.78 -4.62
N LEU A 174 -14.30 -19.12 -5.01
CA LEU A 174 -13.62 -18.54 -6.17
C LEU A 174 -13.44 -19.60 -7.26
N PHE A 175 -13.85 -19.26 -8.47
CA PHE A 175 -13.68 -20.06 -9.68
C PHE A 175 -13.08 -19.23 -10.82
N LEU A 176 -12.18 -19.84 -11.58
CA LEU A 176 -11.84 -19.38 -12.93
C LEU A 176 -12.72 -20.12 -13.93
N GLU A 177 -13.31 -19.38 -14.86
CA GLU A 177 -14.09 -19.96 -15.95
C GLU A 177 -13.21 -20.00 -17.20
N GLU A 178 -13.08 -21.19 -17.79
CA GLU A 178 -12.35 -21.40 -19.05
C GLU A 178 -13.30 -21.45 -20.25
N ARG A 179 -12.75 -21.15 -21.42
CA ARG A 179 -13.43 -21.37 -22.71
C ARG A 179 -13.96 -22.81 -22.79
N GLY A 180 -15.24 -22.94 -23.15
CA GLY A 180 -15.93 -24.24 -23.14
C GLY A 180 -16.73 -24.52 -21.86
N GLY A 181 -16.78 -23.58 -20.91
CA GLY A 181 -17.68 -23.62 -19.75
C GLY A 181 -17.14 -24.42 -18.57
N ARG A 182 -15.86 -24.79 -18.59
CA ARG A 182 -15.21 -25.46 -17.46
C ARG A 182 -14.96 -24.45 -16.34
N GLN A 183 -15.36 -24.79 -15.12
CA GLN A 183 -15.07 -24.01 -13.92
C GLN A 183 -13.96 -24.68 -13.12
N ILE A 184 -12.92 -23.93 -12.77
CA ILE A 184 -11.78 -24.40 -11.98
C ILE A 184 -11.84 -23.73 -10.60
N PRO A 185 -12.10 -24.49 -9.52
CA PRO A 185 -12.11 -23.94 -8.18
C PRO A 185 -10.71 -23.52 -7.72
N ALA A 186 -10.64 -22.54 -6.82
CA ALA A 186 -9.40 -22.05 -6.21
C ALA A 186 -8.53 -23.16 -5.58
N THR A 187 -9.14 -24.25 -5.10
CA THR A 187 -8.44 -25.42 -4.58
C THR A 187 -7.52 -26.10 -5.60
N LEU A 188 -7.79 -25.97 -6.90
CA LEU A 188 -7.00 -26.57 -7.98
C LEU A 188 -6.04 -25.60 -8.68
N LEU A 189 -6.08 -24.31 -8.33
CA LEU A 189 -5.20 -23.30 -8.94
C LEU A 189 -3.77 -23.43 -8.42
N SER A 190 -2.79 -23.09 -9.26
CA SER A 190 -1.40 -22.99 -8.79
C SER A 190 -1.24 -21.82 -7.81
N ASP A 191 -0.24 -21.88 -6.93
CA ASP A 191 0.06 -20.75 -6.03
C ASP A 191 0.40 -19.48 -6.83
N GLY A 192 1.11 -19.60 -7.96
CA GLY A 192 1.40 -18.47 -8.84
C GLY A 192 0.14 -17.84 -9.45
N THR A 193 -0.86 -18.63 -9.83
CA THR A 193 -2.15 -18.13 -10.31
C THR A 193 -2.90 -17.36 -9.22
N LEU A 194 -2.94 -17.92 -8.00
CA LEU A 194 -3.59 -17.27 -6.88
C LEU A 194 -2.87 -15.99 -6.45
N ARG A 195 -1.54 -15.98 -6.47
CA ARG A 195 -0.75 -14.77 -6.20
C ARG A 195 -0.99 -13.70 -7.25
N TYR A 196 -1.02 -14.08 -8.53
CA TYR A 196 -1.34 -13.13 -9.59
C TYR A 196 -2.75 -12.55 -9.41
N LEU A 197 -3.76 -13.38 -9.15
CA LEU A 197 -5.13 -12.91 -8.84
C LEU A 197 -5.16 -11.94 -7.64
N SER A 198 -4.41 -12.23 -6.58
CA SER A 198 -4.29 -11.32 -5.43
C SER A 198 -3.70 -9.97 -5.82
N LEU A 199 -2.64 -9.94 -6.64
CA LEU A 199 -2.07 -8.70 -7.14
C LEU A 199 -3.05 -7.94 -8.04
N LEU A 200 -3.78 -8.64 -8.93
CA LEU A 200 -4.82 -8.03 -9.74
C LEU A 200 -5.93 -7.43 -8.88
N ALA A 201 -6.35 -8.11 -7.81
CA ALA A 201 -7.35 -7.59 -6.87
C ALA A 201 -6.88 -6.28 -6.20
N ILE A 202 -5.57 -6.14 -5.93
CA ILE A 202 -4.99 -4.93 -5.34
C ILE A 202 -4.84 -3.82 -6.39
N LEU A 203 -4.17 -4.12 -7.52
CA LEU A 203 -3.76 -3.12 -8.52
C LEU A 203 -4.94 -2.62 -9.36
N LEU A 204 -5.96 -3.46 -9.59
CA LEU A 204 -7.16 -3.11 -10.33
C LEU A 204 -8.31 -2.67 -9.40
N HIS A 205 -8.06 -2.51 -8.10
CA HIS A 205 -9.09 -2.08 -7.16
C HIS A 205 -9.70 -0.74 -7.63
N PRO A 206 -11.04 -0.62 -7.78
CA PRO A 206 -11.66 0.57 -8.37
C PRO A 206 -11.50 1.82 -7.49
N ALA A 207 -11.40 1.65 -6.17
CA ALA A 207 -11.18 2.71 -5.20
C ALA A 207 -9.99 2.34 -4.29
N PRO A 208 -8.74 2.42 -4.78
CA PRO A 208 -7.59 1.96 -4.02
C PRO A 208 -7.40 2.78 -2.72
N PRO A 209 -6.68 2.24 -1.72
CA PRO A 209 -6.28 3.01 -0.54
C PRO A 209 -5.34 4.16 -0.94
N PRO A 210 -5.01 5.11 -0.03
CA PRO A 210 -4.08 6.19 -0.34
C PRO A 210 -2.63 5.71 -0.55
N LEU A 211 -2.23 4.61 0.13
CA LEU A 211 -0.91 3.99 0.03
C LEU A 211 -1.02 2.47 0.08
N ILE A 212 -0.26 1.82 -0.80
CA ILE A 212 -0.05 0.37 -0.85
C ILE A 212 1.44 0.10 -0.72
N ALA A 213 1.85 -0.76 0.20
CA ALA A 213 3.19 -1.33 0.23
C ALA A 213 3.13 -2.82 -0.13
N LEU A 214 3.93 -3.24 -1.10
CA LEU A 214 4.03 -4.62 -1.58
C LEU A 214 5.44 -5.15 -1.34
N GLU A 215 5.53 -6.26 -0.64
CA GLU A 215 6.77 -7.02 -0.47
C GLU A 215 6.86 -8.11 -1.53
N GLU A 216 7.94 -8.05 -2.33
CA GLU A 216 8.29 -8.98 -3.41
C GLU A 216 7.06 -9.45 -4.22
N PRO A 217 6.29 -8.53 -4.84
CA PRO A 217 5.04 -8.89 -5.50
C PRO A 217 5.25 -9.95 -6.60
N GLU A 218 6.41 -9.97 -7.24
CA GLU A 218 6.77 -10.88 -8.31
C GLU A 218 7.15 -12.30 -7.87
N LEU A 219 7.41 -12.53 -6.58
CA LEU A 219 7.91 -13.83 -6.11
C LEU A 219 6.91 -14.95 -6.43
N GLY A 220 7.33 -16.01 -7.11
CA GLY A 220 6.44 -17.13 -7.47
C GLY A 220 5.43 -16.82 -8.60
N LEU A 221 5.52 -15.65 -9.23
CA LEU A 221 4.86 -15.41 -10.53
C LEU A 221 5.62 -16.10 -11.66
N HIS A 222 4.93 -16.41 -12.75
CA HIS A 222 5.58 -16.84 -13.99
C HIS A 222 6.39 -15.66 -14.57
N PRO A 223 7.62 -15.89 -15.09
CA PRO A 223 8.45 -14.85 -15.71
C PRO A 223 7.68 -13.96 -16.71
N ASP A 224 6.85 -14.58 -17.55
CA ASP A 224 6.08 -13.89 -18.60
C ASP A 224 5.09 -12.84 -18.06
N VAL A 225 4.58 -13.01 -16.83
CA VAL A 225 3.62 -12.06 -16.24
C VAL A 225 4.30 -10.97 -15.40
N VAL A 226 5.61 -11.04 -15.15
CA VAL A 226 6.32 -10.04 -14.36
C VAL A 226 6.29 -8.68 -15.08
N ALA A 227 6.53 -8.66 -16.39
CA ALA A 227 6.46 -7.43 -17.18
C ALA A 227 5.05 -6.83 -17.22
N ALA A 228 4.01 -7.67 -17.33
CA ALA A 228 2.62 -7.23 -17.24
C ALA A 228 2.30 -6.66 -15.84
N THR A 229 2.82 -7.29 -14.78
CA THR A 229 2.68 -6.80 -13.40
C THR A 229 3.34 -5.44 -13.20
N ALA A 230 4.52 -5.22 -13.77
CA ALA A 230 5.20 -3.91 -13.75
C ALA A 230 4.35 -2.81 -14.40
N LYS A 231 3.75 -3.09 -15.56
CA LYS A 231 2.81 -2.15 -16.23
C LYS A 231 1.62 -1.84 -15.34
N LEU A 232 1.05 -2.84 -14.67
CA LEU A 232 -0.07 -2.64 -13.73
C LEU A 232 0.34 -1.82 -12.51
N LEU A 233 1.55 -2.00 -11.98
CA LEU A 233 2.09 -1.16 -10.90
C LEU A 233 2.17 0.30 -11.32
N VAL A 234 2.73 0.59 -12.51
CA VAL A 234 2.80 1.94 -13.05
C VAL A 234 1.41 2.54 -13.24
N GLN A 235 0.48 1.81 -13.86
CA GLN A 235 -0.89 2.28 -14.07
C GLN A 235 -1.64 2.53 -12.75
N ALA A 236 -1.49 1.64 -11.77
CA ALA A 236 -2.10 1.80 -10.46
C ALA A 236 -1.51 3.00 -9.69
N SER A 237 -0.23 3.32 -9.91
CA SER A 237 0.45 4.47 -9.28
C SER A 237 -0.15 5.84 -9.65
N GLU A 238 -0.88 5.92 -10.76
CA GLU A 238 -1.62 7.13 -11.15
C GLU A 238 -2.78 7.44 -10.20
N ARG A 239 -3.28 6.42 -9.47
CA ARG A 239 -4.47 6.50 -8.62
C ARG A 239 -4.17 6.38 -7.12
N THR A 240 -3.05 5.76 -6.76
CA THR A 240 -2.59 5.55 -5.37
C THR A 240 -1.08 5.60 -5.29
N GLN A 241 -0.51 5.93 -4.12
CA GLN A 241 0.91 5.70 -3.91
C GLN A 241 1.18 4.19 -3.76
N ILE A 242 2.25 3.71 -4.40
CA ILE A 242 2.69 2.31 -4.30
C ILE A 242 4.17 2.30 -3.94
N VAL A 243 4.52 1.53 -2.93
CA VAL A 243 5.89 1.24 -2.52
C VAL A 243 6.11 -0.25 -2.73
N VAL A 244 7.13 -0.62 -3.48
CA VAL A 244 7.48 -2.01 -3.76
C VAL A 244 8.89 -2.27 -3.28
N THR A 245 9.08 -3.36 -2.53
CA THR A 245 10.41 -3.94 -2.31
C THR A 245 10.59 -5.14 -3.24
N THR A 246 11.77 -5.27 -3.85
CA THR A 246 12.03 -6.33 -4.81
C THR A 246 13.52 -6.68 -4.85
N HIS A 247 13.81 -7.96 -4.98
CA HIS A 247 15.12 -8.46 -5.38
C HIS A 247 15.14 -8.99 -6.83
N SER A 248 14.04 -8.81 -7.57
CA SER A 248 13.89 -9.34 -8.91
C SER A 248 14.45 -8.40 -9.96
N ARG A 249 15.52 -8.87 -10.60
CA ARG A 249 16.07 -8.23 -11.79
C ARG A 249 15.00 -8.06 -12.87
N MET A 250 14.13 -9.04 -13.07
CA MET A 250 13.08 -8.98 -14.09
C MET A 250 12.06 -7.87 -13.83
N LEU A 251 11.72 -7.60 -12.57
CA LEU A 251 10.79 -6.51 -12.24
C LEU A 251 11.46 -5.15 -12.45
N VAL A 252 12.71 -5.00 -12.01
CA VAL A 252 13.51 -3.78 -12.25
C VAL A 252 13.72 -3.55 -13.75
N ASP A 253 13.97 -4.61 -14.51
CA ASP A 253 14.10 -4.61 -15.97
C ASP A 253 12.85 -4.05 -16.66
N ALA A 254 11.68 -4.51 -16.22
CA ALA A 254 10.39 -4.07 -16.73
C ALA A 254 10.06 -2.60 -16.39
N LEU A 255 10.86 -1.95 -15.53
CA LEU A 255 10.75 -0.54 -15.18
C LEU A 255 11.81 0.33 -15.89
N THR A 256 12.49 -0.19 -16.92
CA THR A 256 13.53 0.54 -17.68
C THR A 256 13.04 1.88 -18.22
N ASP A 257 11.78 1.98 -18.65
CA ASP A 257 11.17 3.24 -19.12
C ASP A 257 10.77 4.20 -17.97
N HIS A 258 10.91 3.76 -16.71
CA HIS A 258 10.54 4.48 -15.50
C HIS A 258 11.68 4.50 -14.45
N PRO A 259 12.90 4.93 -14.81
CA PRO A 259 14.06 4.87 -13.92
C PRO A 259 13.83 5.63 -12.61
N SER A 260 13.17 6.79 -12.66
CA SER A 260 12.88 7.59 -11.46
C SER A 260 11.91 6.95 -10.46
N SER A 261 11.25 5.85 -10.83
CA SER A 261 10.46 5.05 -9.90
C SER A 261 11.32 4.08 -9.06
N VAL A 262 12.58 3.85 -9.46
CA VAL A 262 13.50 2.95 -8.75
C VAL A 262 14.32 3.72 -7.72
N VAL A 263 14.39 3.15 -6.51
CA VAL A 263 15.25 3.63 -5.42
C VAL A 263 16.18 2.49 -5.02
N VAL A 264 17.48 2.72 -5.14
CA VAL A 264 18.52 1.79 -4.73
C VAL A 264 18.74 1.96 -3.24
N CYS A 265 18.73 0.84 -2.51
CA CYS A 265 19.01 0.81 -1.09
C CYS A 265 20.35 0.10 -0.85
N GLU A 266 21.28 0.78 -0.19
CA GLU A 266 22.59 0.25 0.15
C GLU A 266 22.90 0.39 1.64
N LYS A 267 23.79 -0.46 2.13
CA LYS A 267 24.35 -0.34 3.47
C LYS A 267 25.76 0.22 3.40
N GLU A 268 25.94 1.45 3.86
CA GLU A 268 27.24 2.11 3.94
C GLU A 268 27.56 2.46 5.39
N ASN A 269 28.74 2.05 5.88
CA ASN A 269 29.22 2.37 7.23
C ASN A 269 28.25 2.05 8.38
N GLY A 270 27.36 1.07 8.19
CA GLY A 270 26.35 0.68 9.18
C GLY A 270 24.99 1.38 9.01
N GLU A 271 24.88 2.32 8.08
CA GLU A 271 23.66 3.09 7.79
C GLU A 271 23.03 2.62 6.48
N SER A 272 21.70 2.78 6.35
CA SER A 272 21.01 2.55 5.08
C SER A 272 20.97 3.86 4.27
N ARG A 273 21.48 3.82 3.04
CA ARG A 273 21.37 4.92 2.08
C ARG A 273 20.37 4.56 1.00
N PHE A 274 19.57 5.54 0.61
CA PHE A 274 18.55 5.41 -0.42
C PHE A 274 18.81 6.44 -1.50
N GLU A 275 19.05 5.97 -2.72
CA GLU A 275 19.31 6.84 -3.87
C GLU A 275 18.26 6.57 -4.95
N ARG A 276 17.57 7.62 -5.38
CA ARG A 276 16.59 7.53 -6.47
C ARG A 276 17.33 7.71 -7.78
N LEU A 277 17.09 6.83 -8.74
CA LEU A 277 17.73 6.94 -10.05
C LEU A 277 17.22 8.18 -10.81
N ASP A 278 18.14 8.89 -11.47
CA ASP A 278 17.80 9.97 -12.40
C ASP A 278 17.82 9.45 -13.84
N GLY A 279 16.66 9.48 -14.51
CA GLY A 279 16.55 9.08 -15.90
C GLY A 279 17.34 9.96 -16.86
N ALA A 280 17.59 11.23 -16.52
CA ALA A 280 18.40 12.13 -17.33
C ALA A 280 19.88 11.72 -17.32
N GLU A 281 20.39 11.33 -16.15
CA GLU A 281 21.77 10.87 -15.97
C GLU A 281 22.00 9.49 -16.62
N LEU A 282 21.00 8.61 -16.53
CA LEU A 282 21.06 7.26 -17.09
C LEU A 282 20.77 7.18 -18.59
N LYS A 283 20.36 8.27 -19.24
CA LYS A 283 19.88 8.25 -20.63
C LYS A 283 20.81 7.53 -21.61
N ALA A 284 22.11 7.83 -21.57
CA ALA A 284 23.10 7.21 -22.47
C ALA A 284 23.30 5.71 -22.22
N TRP A 285 23.04 5.24 -21.00
CA TRP A 285 23.10 3.84 -20.62
C TRP A 285 21.83 3.10 -21.03
N LEU A 286 20.66 3.72 -20.82
CA LEU A 286 19.36 3.15 -21.16
C LEU A 286 19.12 2.97 -22.67
N ASP A 287 19.90 3.68 -23.51
CA ASP A 287 19.94 3.44 -24.96
C ASP A 287 20.54 2.06 -25.33
N LYS A 288 21.29 1.42 -24.42
CA LYS A 288 22.06 0.20 -24.68
C LYS A 288 21.75 -0.94 -23.73
N TYR A 289 21.33 -0.63 -22.52
CA TYR A 289 21.14 -1.57 -21.42
C TYR A 289 19.83 -1.31 -20.73
N SER A 290 19.23 -2.35 -20.18
CA SER A 290 18.09 -2.20 -19.29
C SER A 290 18.52 -1.91 -17.85
N LEU A 291 17.58 -1.46 -17.01
CA LEU A 291 17.88 -1.26 -15.58
C LEU A 291 18.28 -2.55 -14.87
N GLY A 292 17.69 -3.69 -15.26
CA GLY A 292 18.05 -5.00 -14.71
C GLY A 292 19.49 -5.40 -15.05
N GLU A 293 19.95 -5.10 -16.27
CA GLU A 293 21.33 -5.32 -16.70
C GLU A 293 22.30 -4.39 -15.97
N LEU A 294 22.00 -3.09 -15.89
CA LEU A 294 22.83 -2.12 -15.17
C LEU A 294 22.95 -2.50 -13.69
N TRP A 295 21.85 -2.91 -13.07
CA TRP A 295 21.88 -3.42 -11.70
C TRP A 295 22.76 -4.66 -11.58
N SER A 296 22.61 -5.63 -12.49
CA SER A 296 23.39 -6.87 -12.49
C SER A 296 24.89 -6.66 -12.66
N SER A 297 25.27 -5.63 -13.40
CA SER A 297 26.68 -5.27 -13.64
C SER A 297 27.34 -4.53 -12.48
N GLY A 298 26.58 -4.06 -11.49
CA GLY A 298 27.10 -3.26 -10.38
C GLY A 298 26.98 -1.75 -10.57
N GLU A 299 26.65 -1.29 -11.78
CA GLU A 299 26.63 0.14 -12.13
C GLU A 299 25.57 0.95 -11.36
N LEU A 300 24.46 0.33 -10.94
CA LEU A 300 23.42 1.00 -10.15
C LEU A 300 23.62 0.89 -8.63
N GLY A 301 24.57 0.08 -8.15
CA GLY A 301 24.65 -0.27 -6.73
C GLY A 301 23.58 -1.28 -6.27
N GLY A 302 23.32 -1.39 -4.97
CA GLY A 302 22.33 -2.28 -4.35
C GLY A 302 22.69 -3.77 -4.42
N ASN A 303 23.92 -4.10 -4.81
CA ASN A 303 24.41 -5.48 -4.87
C ASN A 303 25.03 -5.93 -3.54
N ARG A 304 25.05 -7.25 -3.31
CA ARG A 304 25.87 -7.82 -2.23
C ARG A 304 27.35 -7.69 -2.62
N TRP A 305 28.14 -7.23 -1.66
CA TRP A 305 29.60 -7.17 -1.63
C TRP A 305 30.27 -8.45 -2.11
#